data_AF-A0A2Z3JC13-F1
#
_entry.id   AF-A0A2Z3JC13-F1
#
_cell.length_a   1.000
_cell.length_b   1.000
_cell.length_c   1.000
_cell.angle_alpha   90.00
_cell.angle_beta   90.00
_cell.angle_gamma   90.00
#
_symmetry.space_group_name_H-M   'P 1'
#
loop_
_entity.id
_entity.type
_entity.pdbx_description
1 polymer ?
#
loop_
_entity_poly.entity_id
_entity_poly.type
_entity_poly.pdbx_seq_one_letter_code
_entity_poly.pdbx_strand_id
1 'polypeptide(L)'
;MLQTLAMSAVALVFRVVPSVDTAFLIRTSMAVVIYCGMYLLLLAAAIRLRYSEPDTPRPYRVPGGRTWGLWCVAGTGFATTTVWLVIGLLPPGNGFATAFYASGMLAALAVMRILLLLYRWRRPACSSHTGAE
;
A
#
# COMPACT_ATOMS: atom_id res chain seq x y z
N MET A 1 30.93 -6.64 -3.21
CA MET A 1 31.76 -7.30 -4.24
C MET A 1 30.93 -8.28 -5.08
N LEU A 2 30.34 -9.35 -4.49
CA LEU A 2 29.50 -10.29 -5.26
C LEU A 2 28.20 -9.68 -5.80
N GLN A 3 27.52 -8.85 -5.01
CA GLN A 3 26.26 -8.19 -5.43
C GLN A 3 26.46 -7.26 -6.64
N THR A 4 27.54 -6.50 -6.68
CA THR A 4 27.87 -5.60 -7.80
C THR A 4 28.23 -6.39 -9.07
N LEU A 5 28.92 -7.53 -8.92
CA LEU A 5 29.24 -8.42 -10.05
C LEU A 5 27.97 -9.06 -10.63
N ALA A 6 27.05 -9.49 -9.76
CA ALA A 6 25.76 -10.02 -10.15
C ALA A 6 24.90 -8.96 -10.86
N MET A 7 24.89 -7.70 -10.38
CA MET A 7 24.15 -6.60 -11.03
C MET A 7 24.71 -6.28 -12.42
N SER A 8 26.05 -6.27 -12.59
CA SER A 8 26.68 -6.05 -13.90
C SER A 8 26.41 -7.19 -14.89
N ALA A 9 26.38 -8.44 -14.42
CA ALA A 9 26.05 -9.60 -15.26
C ALA A 9 24.60 -9.56 -15.75
N VAL A 10 23.66 -9.19 -14.88
CA VAL A 10 22.25 -9.00 -15.26
C VAL A 10 22.11 -7.86 -16.27
N ALA A 11 22.84 -6.75 -16.11
CA ALA A 11 22.79 -5.61 -17.04
C ALA A 11 23.23 -5.97 -18.48
N LEU A 12 24.18 -6.90 -18.66
CA LEU A 12 24.60 -7.36 -19.99
C LEU A 12 23.50 -8.13 -20.73
N VAL A 13 22.70 -8.91 -20.00
CA VAL A 13 21.54 -9.66 -20.54
C VAL A 13 20.42 -8.70 -20.95
N PHE A 14 20.23 -7.61 -20.22
CA PHE A 14 19.25 -6.57 -20.52
C PHE A 14 19.51 -5.86 -21.88
N ARG A 15 20.75 -5.88 -22.40
CA ARG A 15 21.08 -5.30 -23.72
C ARG A 15 20.41 -6.02 -24.91
N VAL A 16 20.04 -7.29 -24.74
CA VAL A 16 19.52 -8.15 -25.81
C VAL A 16 17.99 -8.17 -25.85
N VAL A 17 17.33 -7.75 -24.77
CA VAL A 17 15.87 -7.73 -24.69
C VAL A 17 15.34 -6.38 -25.22
N PRO A 18 14.53 -6.36 -26.29
CA PRO A 18 14.08 -5.12 -26.95
C PRO A 18 13.08 -4.29 -26.13
N SER A 19 12.77 -4.69 -24.89
CA SER A 19 11.78 -4.01 -24.05
C SER A 19 12.00 -4.31 -22.56
N VAL A 20 13.17 -3.99 -22.05
CA VAL A 20 13.47 -4.09 -20.61
C VAL A 20 12.69 -3.07 -19.79
N ASP A 21 12.43 -1.90 -20.39
CA ASP A 21 11.72 -0.80 -19.75
C ASP A 21 10.30 -1.22 -19.37
N THR A 22 9.56 -1.88 -20.26
CA THR A 22 8.18 -2.30 -19.99
C THR A 22 8.11 -3.39 -18.93
N ALA A 23 9.01 -4.38 -18.94
CA ALA A 23 9.06 -5.43 -17.93
C ALA A 23 9.40 -4.89 -16.54
N PHE A 24 10.34 -3.94 -16.46
CA PHE A 24 10.69 -3.26 -15.22
C PHE A 24 9.55 -2.37 -14.71
N LEU A 25 8.88 -1.64 -15.60
CA LEU A 25 7.74 -0.80 -15.27
C LEU A 25 6.57 -1.63 -14.73
N ILE A 26 6.22 -2.75 -15.38
CA ILE A 26 5.15 -3.65 -14.89
C ILE A 26 5.48 -4.19 -13.50
N ARG A 27 6.73 -4.59 -13.25
CA ARG A 27 7.17 -5.08 -11.93
C ARG A 27 7.06 -4.00 -10.86
N THR A 28 7.52 -2.79 -11.18
CA THR A 28 7.49 -1.65 -10.27
C THR A 28 6.05 -1.23 -9.96
N SER A 29 5.17 -1.19 -10.96
CA SER A 29 3.76 -0.85 -10.76
C SER A 29 3.05 -1.81 -9.82
N MET A 30 3.32 -3.12 -9.89
CA MET A 30 2.75 -4.09 -8.94
C MET A 30 3.18 -3.80 -7.49
N ALA A 31 4.46 -3.46 -7.28
CA ALA A 31 4.95 -3.07 -5.95
C ALA A 31 4.31 -1.77 -5.45
N VAL A 32 4.14 -0.79 -6.34
CA VAL A 32 3.50 0.49 -6.04
C VAL A 32 2.05 0.30 -5.55
N VAL A 33 1.28 -0.58 -6.16
CA VAL A 33 -0.11 -0.87 -5.76
C VAL A 33 -0.19 -1.43 -4.35
N ILE A 34 0.70 -2.37 -4.03
CA ILE A 34 0.77 -2.99 -2.70
C ILE A 34 1.10 -1.92 -1.64
N TYR A 35 2.06 -1.04 -1.94
CA TYR A 35 2.41 0.08 -1.06
C TYR A 35 1.26 1.07 -0.90
N CYS A 36 0.60 1.47 -1.99
CA CYS A 36 -0.55 2.37 -1.94
C CYS A 36 -1.68 1.77 -1.09
N GLY A 37 -1.97 0.48 -1.24
CA GLY A 37 -2.96 -0.21 -0.42
C GLY A 37 -2.61 -0.18 1.07
N MET A 38 -1.35 -0.40 1.44
CA MET A 38 -0.88 -0.28 2.82
C MET A 38 -1.06 1.15 3.36
N TYR A 39 -0.66 2.16 2.59
CA TYR A 39 -0.75 3.57 3.00
C TYR A 39 -2.19 4.02 3.20
N LEU A 40 -3.14 3.62 2.33
CA LEU A 40 -4.55 3.94 2.50
C LEU A 40 -5.12 3.36 3.80
N LEU A 41 -4.72 2.14 4.16
CA LEU A 41 -5.11 1.51 5.41
C LEU A 41 -4.51 2.20 6.62
N LEU A 42 -3.24 2.59 6.55
CA LEU A 42 -2.54 3.32 7.60
C LEU A 42 -3.23 4.67 7.86
N LEU A 43 -3.54 5.42 6.80
CA LEU A 43 -4.23 6.71 6.91
C LEU A 43 -5.63 6.54 7.49
N ALA A 44 -6.41 5.56 7.01
CA ALA A 44 -7.73 5.27 7.54
C ALA A 44 -7.68 4.85 9.03
N ALA A 45 -6.69 4.05 9.42
CA ALA A 45 -6.47 3.66 10.81
C ALA A 45 -6.06 4.85 11.69
N ALA A 46 -5.21 5.76 11.18
CA ALA A 46 -4.81 6.96 11.90
C ALA A 46 -6.01 7.89 12.16
N ILE A 47 -6.88 8.09 11.17
CA ILE A 47 -8.14 8.83 11.32
C ILE A 47 -9.04 8.11 12.34
N ARG A 48 -9.28 6.80 12.17
CA ARG A 48 -10.14 6.01 13.06
C ARG A 48 -9.67 6.04 14.51
N LEU A 49 -8.38 5.85 14.78
CA LEU A 49 -7.81 5.87 16.13
C LEU A 49 -7.93 7.25 16.77
N ARG A 50 -7.92 8.33 15.97
CA ARG A 50 -8.15 9.68 16.48
C ARG A 50 -9.57 9.88 16.99
N TYR A 51 -10.55 9.30 16.29
CA TYR A 51 -11.96 9.38 16.70
C TYR A 51 -12.32 8.39 17.81
N SER A 52 -11.73 7.20 17.82
CA SER A 52 -12.03 6.16 18.82
C SER A 52 -11.37 6.41 20.18
N GLU A 53 -10.14 6.94 20.22
CA GLU A 53 -9.41 7.19 21.48
C GLU A 53 -8.71 8.56 21.44
N PRO A 54 -9.46 9.67 21.62
CA PRO A 54 -8.93 11.02 21.54
C PRO A 54 -8.10 11.47 22.77
N ASP A 55 -8.30 10.84 23.94
CA ASP A 55 -7.70 11.24 25.22
C ASP A 55 -6.53 10.36 25.70
N THR A 56 -6.03 9.44 24.87
CA THR A 56 -4.80 8.70 25.22
C THR A 56 -3.59 9.63 25.23
N PRO A 57 -2.74 9.61 26.28
CA PRO A 57 -1.53 10.43 26.36
C PRO A 57 -0.54 9.98 25.27
N ARG A 58 -0.42 10.79 24.21
CA ARG A 58 0.50 10.52 23.08
C ARG A 58 1.82 11.27 23.27
N PRO A 59 2.97 10.58 23.34
CA PRO A 59 4.30 11.20 23.38
C PRO A 59 4.62 12.00 22.12
N TYR A 60 4.03 11.62 20.98
CA TYR A 60 4.17 12.30 19.70
C TYR A 60 2.84 12.94 19.29
N ARG A 61 2.83 14.27 19.14
CA ARG A 61 1.70 15.05 18.63
C ARG A 61 2.08 15.64 17.29
N VAL A 62 1.21 15.45 16.29
CA VAL A 62 1.35 16.12 15.00
C VAL A 62 1.25 17.64 15.23
N PRO A 63 2.26 18.43 14.86
CA PRO A 63 2.19 19.89 14.96
C PRO A 63 1.12 20.41 14.00
N GLY A 64 0.23 21.30 14.46
CA GLY A 64 -0.91 21.81 13.67
C GLY A 64 -2.30 21.65 14.30
N GLY A 65 -2.38 21.41 15.62
CA GLY A 65 -3.66 21.33 16.36
C GLY A 65 -4.25 19.92 16.42
N ARG A 66 -5.23 19.72 17.32
CA ARG A 66 -5.77 18.37 17.65
C ARG A 66 -6.53 17.70 16.49
N THR A 67 -6.99 18.45 15.50
CA THR A 67 -7.84 17.93 14.41
C THR A 67 -7.40 18.46 13.06
N TRP A 68 -7.13 19.76 12.95
CA TRP A 68 -6.80 20.40 11.67
C TRP A 68 -5.52 19.85 11.03
N GLY A 69 -4.42 19.77 11.78
CA GLY A 69 -3.16 19.19 11.30
C GLY A 69 -3.28 17.72 10.85
N LEU A 70 -4.08 16.91 11.55
CA LEU A 70 -4.31 15.52 11.16
C LEU A 70 -5.16 15.43 9.88
N TRP A 71 -6.19 16.27 9.74
CA TRP A 71 -7.03 16.32 8.54
C TRP A 71 -6.26 16.79 7.32
N CYS A 72 -5.36 17.78 7.46
CA CYS A 72 -4.50 18.20 6.36
C CYS A 72 -3.55 17.08 5.92
N VAL A 73 -2.85 16.43 6.85
CA VAL A 73 -1.91 15.33 6.53
C VAL A 73 -2.63 14.10 5.99
N ALA A 74 -3.77 13.74 6.59
CA ALA A 74 -4.56 12.62 6.11
C ALA A 74 -5.24 12.92 4.77
N GLY A 75 -5.72 14.16 4.56
CA GLY A 75 -6.31 14.58 3.30
C GLY A 75 -5.29 14.57 2.15
N THR A 76 -4.11 15.17 2.36
CA THR A 76 -3.05 15.19 1.34
C THR A 76 -2.46 13.82 1.08
N GLY A 77 -2.27 13.00 2.13
CA GLY A 77 -1.83 11.62 1.99
C GLY A 77 -2.86 10.77 1.22
N PHE A 78 -4.16 10.95 1.49
CA PHE A 78 -5.20 10.23 0.78
C PHE A 78 -5.23 10.65 -0.70
N ALA A 79 -5.24 11.95 -0.97
CA ALA A 79 -5.22 12.49 -2.33
C ALA A 79 -4.00 12.01 -3.13
N THR A 80 -2.80 12.11 -2.54
CA THR A 80 -1.55 11.64 -3.17
C THR A 80 -1.62 10.16 -3.50
N THR A 81 -2.05 9.34 -2.55
CA THR A 81 -2.12 7.89 -2.75
C THR A 81 -3.17 7.52 -3.82
N THR A 82 -4.29 8.24 -3.88
CA THR A 82 -5.30 8.06 -4.94
C THR A 82 -4.74 8.42 -6.31
N VAL A 83 -4.04 9.56 -6.44
CA VAL A 83 -3.42 9.96 -7.72
C VAL A 83 -2.38 8.94 -8.16
N TRP A 84 -1.52 8.49 -7.24
CA TRP A 84 -0.47 7.53 -7.54
C TRP A 84 -1.03 6.15 -7.93
N LEU A 85 -2.15 5.76 -7.35
CA LEU A 85 -2.90 4.56 -7.73
C LEU A 85 -3.42 4.69 -9.17
N VAL A 86 -4.00 5.84 -9.55
CA VAL A 86 -4.45 6.09 -10.93
C VAL A 86 -3.29 6.04 -11.92
N ILE A 87 -2.15 6.65 -11.59
CA ILE A 87 -0.94 6.62 -12.43
C ILE A 87 -0.43 5.18 -12.58
N GLY A 88 -0.40 4.40 -11.49
CA GLY A 88 -0.01 3.00 -11.54
C GLY A 88 -0.92 2.13 -12.42
N LEU A 89 -2.19 2.51 -12.60
CA LEU A 89 -3.15 1.80 -13.44
C LEU A 89 -2.96 2.03 -14.94
N LEU A 90 -2.12 2.99 -15.34
CA LEU A 90 -1.79 3.23 -16.74
C LEU A 90 -0.76 2.18 -17.20
N PRO A 91 -1.13 1.27 -18.13
CA PRO A 91 -0.19 0.28 -18.64
C PRO A 91 0.87 0.98 -19.51
N PRO A 92 2.16 0.60 -19.40
CA PRO A 92 3.23 1.17 -20.23
C PRO A 92 3.19 0.69 -21.70
N GLY A 93 2.21 -0.11 -22.10
CA GLY A 93 2.05 -0.62 -23.46
C GLY A 93 0.59 -0.89 -23.83
N ASN A 94 0.28 -0.81 -25.12
CA ASN A 94 -1.08 -0.94 -25.67
C ASN A 94 -1.31 -2.37 -26.20
N GLY A 95 -2.26 -3.14 -25.64
CA GLY A 95 -2.62 -4.47 -26.16
C GLY A 95 -3.49 -5.30 -25.21
N PHE A 96 -3.75 -6.58 -25.55
CA PHE A 96 -4.53 -7.53 -24.71
C PHE A 96 -4.00 -7.67 -23.27
N ALA A 97 -2.72 -7.36 -23.04
CA ALA A 97 -2.09 -7.32 -21.72
C ALA A 97 -2.69 -6.25 -20.78
N THR A 98 -3.28 -5.18 -21.33
CA THR A 98 -3.91 -4.11 -20.53
C THR A 98 -5.08 -4.64 -19.68
N ALA A 99 -5.89 -5.54 -20.23
CA ALA A 99 -7.01 -6.14 -19.48
C ALA A 99 -6.53 -7.06 -18.35
N PHE A 100 -5.48 -7.85 -18.59
CA PHE A 100 -4.83 -8.69 -17.57
C PHE A 100 -4.09 -7.86 -16.51
N TYR A 101 -3.49 -6.74 -16.91
CA TYR A 101 -2.83 -5.81 -16.01
C TYR A 101 -3.83 -5.11 -15.08
N ALA A 102 -4.93 -4.59 -15.65
CA ALA A 102 -6.00 -3.95 -14.89
C ALA A 102 -6.69 -4.94 -13.93
N SER A 103 -6.98 -6.16 -14.38
CA SER A 103 -7.58 -7.20 -13.53
C SER A 103 -6.62 -7.67 -12.43
N GLY A 104 -5.32 -7.79 -12.73
CA GLY A 104 -4.29 -8.11 -11.74
C GLY A 104 -4.15 -7.04 -10.65
N MET A 105 -4.21 -5.77 -11.01
CA MET A 105 -4.17 -4.66 -10.05
C MET A 105 -5.42 -4.59 -9.16
N LEU A 106 -6.60 -4.78 -9.74
CA LEU A 106 -7.85 -4.87 -8.98
C LEU A 106 -7.86 -6.09 -8.05
N ALA A 107 -7.35 -7.23 -8.51
CA ALA A 107 -7.21 -8.43 -7.71
C ALA A 107 -6.24 -8.22 -6.54
N ALA A 108 -5.08 -7.58 -6.75
CA ALA A 108 -4.13 -7.27 -5.68
C ALA A 108 -4.74 -6.36 -4.61
N LEU A 109 -5.49 -5.33 -5.02
CA LEU A 109 -6.23 -4.45 -4.10
C LEU A 109 -7.34 -5.21 -3.35
N ALA A 110 -8.10 -6.07 -4.05
CA ALA A 110 -9.14 -6.89 -3.46
C ALA A 110 -8.57 -7.88 -2.44
N VAL A 111 -7.50 -8.59 -2.79
CA VAL A 111 -6.77 -9.49 -1.88
C VAL A 111 -6.30 -8.74 -0.65
N MET A 112 -5.75 -7.54 -0.80
CA MET A 112 -5.31 -6.74 0.35
C MET A 112 -6.47 -6.33 1.27
N ARG A 113 -7.63 -5.97 0.71
CA ARG A 113 -8.86 -5.68 1.48
C ARG A 113 -9.42 -6.93 2.15
N ILE A 114 -9.41 -8.07 1.45
CA ILE A 114 -9.88 -9.38 1.94
C ILE A 114 -8.99 -9.88 3.06
N LEU A 115 -7.66 -9.75 2.95
CA LEU A 115 -6.71 -10.16 3.99
C LEU A 115 -6.94 -9.37 5.29
N LEU A 116 -7.24 -8.08 5.18
CA LEU A 116 -7.64 -7.25 6.32
C LEU A 116 -9.01 -7.67 6.87
N LEU A 117 -10.00 -7.95 6.01
CA LEU A 117 -11.32 -8.41 6.44
C LEU A 117 -11.20 -9.74 7.21
N LEU A 118 -10.38 -10.66 6.71
CA LEU A 118 -10.02 -11.90 7.37
C LEU A 118 -9.27 -11.64 8.70
N TYR A 119 -8.34 -10.69 8.75
CA TYR A 119 -7.67 -10.31 10.00
C TYR A 119 -8.65 -9.71 11.03
N ARG A 120 -9.66 -8.94 10.59
CA ARG A 120 -10.74 -8.46 11.45
C ARG A 120 -11.66 -9.60 11.89
N TRP A 121 -11.96 -10.55 11.00
CA TRP A 121 -12.77 -11.74 11.28
C TRP A 121 -12.02 -12.81 12.09
N ARG A 122 -10.70 -12.73 12.19
CA ARG A 122 -9.89 -13.56 13.08
C ARG A 122 -9.85 -13.05 14.52
N ARG A 123 -10.64 -12.02 14.85
CA ARG A 123 -10.93 -11.62 16.23
C ARG A 123 -12.33 -12.02 16.79
N PRO A 124 -12.80 -13.28 16.76
CA PRO A 124 -14.00 -13.69 17.49
C PRO A 124 -13.80 -14.82 18.52
N ALA A 125 -12.59 -15.16 18.96
CA ALA A 125 -12.43 -16.25 19.94
C ALA A 125 -11.35 -16.00 21.00
N CYS A 126 -11.68 -15.19 22.02
CA CYS A 126 -11.63 -15.54 23.44
C CYS A 126 -11.62 -14.26 24.30
N SER A 127 -12.82 -13.84 24.72
CA SER A 127 -13.03 -13.04 25.93
C SER A 127 -13.92 -13.86 26.85
N SER A 128 -13.35 -14.80 27.60
CA SER A 128 -14.02 -15.45 28.74
C SER A 128 -13.04 -16.31 29.56
N HIS A 129 -12.12 -15.69 30.28
CA HIS A 129 -11.51 -16.21 31.52
C HIS A 129 -10.88 -14.98 32.21
N THR A 130 -11.17 -14.52 33.41
CA THR A 130 -12.09 -14.89 34.49
C THR A 130 -12.11 -13.64 35.39
N GLY A 131 -13.28 -13.16 35.82
CA GLY A 131 -13.38 -12.33 37.03
C GLY A 131 -13.37 -13.23 38.26
N ALA A 132 -12.94 -12.70 39.41
CA ALA A 132 -12.55 -13.41 40.65
C ALA A 132 -11.18 -14.10 40.48
N GLU A 133 -10.14 -13.77 41.25
CA GLU A 133 -10.07 -13.44 42.68
C GLU A 133 -9.01 -12.36 42.96
#